data_AF-A0A8K0KRL4-F1
#
_entry.id   AF-A0A8K0KRL4-F1
#
_cell.length_a   1.000
_cell.length_b   1.000
_cell.length_c   1.000
_cell.angle_alpha   90.00
_cell.angle_beta   90.00
_cell.angle_gamma   90.00
#
_symmetry.space_group_name_H-M   'P 1'
#
loop_
_entity.id
_entity.type
_entity.pdbx_description
1 polymer ?
#
loop_
_entity_poly.entity_id
_entity_poly.type
_entity_poly.pdbx_seq_one_letter_code
_entity_poly.pdbx_strand_id
1 'polypeptide(L)'
;MTLLIRLPRLGSGVSDLLKNERLIGRVLQSSFSSSAVKMEGHRIERDTFGELKVPNEKYYGAQTVRSQMNFPIGGETERMPLPVIKAMGILKKASAIVNKNYGLDPKVAEAICKAADEVISGSLYKDHFPLVIWQTGSGTQTNMNTNEVISNRAIEILGGKLGSKNPVHPNDHVNKSQ
;
A
#
# COMPACT_ATOMS: atom_id res chain seq x y z
N MET A 1 -38.00 -0.13 69.87
CA MET A 1 -37.65 1.21 69.37
C MET A 1 -38.02 1.25 67.90
N THR A 2 -39.02 2.07 67.60
CA THR A 2 -39.80 2.14 66.35
C THR A 2 -39.03 2.86 65.25
N LEU A 3 -39.07 2.36 64.00
CA LEU A 3 -39.15 3.23 62.83
C LEU A 3 -39.75 2.48 61.62
N LEU A 4 -41.08 2.56 61.49
CA LEU A 4 -41.80 2.33 60.24
C LEU A 4 -41.60 3.56 59.33
N ILE A 5 -41.02 3.39 58.14
CA ILE A 5 -41.03 4.41 57.10
C ILE A 5 -42.12 4.05 56.07
N ARG A 6 -43.13 4.92 55.98
CA ARG A 6 -44.23 4.91 55.01
C ARG A 6 -43.71 5.10 53.57
N LEU A 7 -44.12 4.23 52.65
CA LEU A 7 -44.02 4.46 51.21
C LEU A 7 -45.24 5.27 50.70
N PRO A 8 -45.06 6.34 49.89
CA PRO A 8 -46.18 7.02 49.23
C PRO A 8 -46.70 6.22 48.02
N ARG A 9 -48.03 6.23 47.84
CA ARG A 9 -48.74 5.68 46.68
C ARG A 9 -48.58 6.57 45.43
N LEU A 10 -48.62 5.93 44.27
CA LEU A 10 -48.45 6.45 42.91
C LEU A 10 -49.29 7.71 42.58
N GLY A 11 -48.63 8.68 41.95
CA GLY A 11 -49.26 9.72 41.12
C GLY A 11 -48.99 9.44 39.64
N SER A 12 -50.05 9.43 38.84
CA SER A 12 -50.09 9.24 37.39
C SER A 12 -49.22 10.26 36.64
N GLY A 13 -48.17 9.79 35.95
CA GLY A 13 -47.35 10.67 35.10
C GLY A 13 -46.41 9.95 34.15
N VAL A 14 -46.64 8.66 33.85
CA VAL A 14 -45.76 7.85 32.99
C VAL A 14 -46.26 7.81 31.52
N SER A 15 -47.37 8.48 31.19
CA SER A 15 -47.93 8.46 29.83
C SER A 15 -47.48 9.60 28.92
N ASP A 16 -46.79 10.63 29.43
CA ASP A 16 -46.51 11.85 28.63
C ASP A 16 -45.04 12.02 28.22
N LEU A 17 -44.19 11.02 28.49
CA LEU A 17 -42.77 11.00 28.13
C LEU A 17 -42.43 10.07 26.95
N LEU A 18 -43.44 9.68 26.14
CA LEU A 18 -43.29 8.84 24.94
C LEU A 18 -44.03 9.41 23.72
N LYS A 19 -44.00 10.73 23.51
CA LYS A 19 -44.57 11.35 22.29
C LYS A 19 -43.71 12.47 21.71
N ASN A 20 -42.40 12.25 21.58
CA ASN A 20 -41.59 13.17 20.77
C ASN A 20 -40.40 12.48 20.09
N GLU A 21 -40.69 11.62 19.11
CA GLU A 21 -39.70 10.99 18.22
C GLU A 21 -38.95 12.00 17.30
N ARG A 22 -39.22 13.31 17.43
CA ARG A 22 -38.55 14.36 16.63
C ARG A 22 -37.36 15.03 17.32
N LEU A 23 -37.05 14.69 18.56
CA LEU A 23 -35.90 15.28 19.30
C LEU A 23 -34.69 14.35 19.43
N ILE A 24 -34.84 13.05 19.14
CA ILE A 24 -33.73 12.07 19.17
C ILE A 24 -32.93 12.06 17.85
N GLY A 25 -33.50 12.62 16.76
CA GLY A 25 -32.90 12.61 15.43
C GLY A 25 -31.84 13.68 15.11
N ARG A 26 -31.36 14.47 16.09
CA ARG A 26 -30.44 15.61 15.83
C ARG A 26 -29.12 15.63 16.58
N VAL A 27 -28.75 14.57 17.30
CA VAL A 27 -27.46 14.51 18.03
C VAL A 27 -26.51 13.41 17.49
N LEU A 28 -26.89 12.68 16.44
CA LEU A 28 -26.04 11.65 15.81
C LEU A 28 -25.73 11.95 14.33
N GLN A 29 -25.34 13.19 14.04
CA GLN A 29 -24.55 13.52 12.85
C GLN A 29 -23.20 14.09 13.30
N SER A 30 -22.49 13.34 14.15
CA SER A 30 -21.05 13.53 14.27
C SER A 30 -20.40 12.89 13.05
N SER A 31 -19.91 13.75 12.17
CA SER A 31 -19.04 13.51 11.02
C SER A 31 -18.27 12.19 11.09
N PHE A 32 -18.79 11.15 10.43
CA PHE A 32 -17.95 10.02 10.01
C PHE A 32 -17.01 10.52 8.93
N SER A 33 -15.85 11.01 9.35
CA SER A 33 -14.69 11.11 8.47
C SER A 33 -14.42 9.70 7.95
N SER A 34 -14.60 9.53 6.64
CA SER A 34 -14.19 8.34 5.90
C SER A 34 -12.67 8.20 5.99
N SER A 35 -12.18 7.75 7.14
CA SER A 35 -10.86 7.18 7.26
C SER A 35 -10.93 5.85 6.51
N ALA A 36 -10.30 5.79 5.34
CA ALA A 36 -10.17 4.56 4.58
C ALA A 36 -9.68 3.45 5.53
N VAL A 37 -10.50 2.41 5.69
CA VAL A 37 -10.10 1.23 6.48
C VAL A 37 -8.84 0.68 5.83
N LYS A 38 -7.71 0.80 6.54
CA LYS A 38 -6.45 0.17 6.16
C LYS A 38 -6.73 -1.34 6.18
N MET A 39 -6.83 -1.97 5.01
CA MET A 39 -7.07 -3.40 4.90
C MET A 39 -5.87 -4.15 5.49
N GLU A 40 -5.95 -4.53 6.76
CA GLU A 40 -4.96 -5.37 7.43
C GLU A 40 -5.00 -6.77 6.81
N GLY A 41 -4.08 -7.02 5.88
CA GLY A 41 -3.95 -8.32 5.24
C GLY A 41 -2.64 -8.45 4.49
N HIS A 42 -2.23 -9.69 4.28
CA HIS A 42 -1.04 -10.00 3.49
C HIS A 42 -1.43 -10.85 2.30
N ARG A 43 -0.76 -10.63 1.17
CA ARG A 43 -0.73 -11.55 0.05
C ARG A 43 0.52 -12.42 0.14
N ILE A 44 0.42 -13.64 -0.37
CA ILE A 44 1.56 -14.52 -0.51
C ILE A 44 2.21 -14.24 -1.85
N GLU A 45 3.48 -13.89 -1.83
CA GLU A 45 4.32 -13.83 -3.02
C GLU A 45 5.46 -14.82 -2.90
N ARG A 46 5.87 -15.39 -4.03
CA ARG A 46 7.00 -16.31 -4.13
C ARG A 46 8.16 -15.68 -4.87
N ASP A 47 9.36 -15.86 -4.32
CA ASP A 47 10.64 -15.68 -5.00
C ASP A 47 11.38 -17.03 -5.11
N THR A 48 12.65 -17.01 -5.53
CA THR A 48 13.47 -18.22 -5.70
C THR A 48 13.76 -18.96 -4.39
N PHE A 49 13.66 -18.28 -3.25
CA PHE A 49 13.93 -18.84 -1.91
C PHE A 49 12.66 -19.25 -1.17
N GLY A 50 11.47 -19.06 -1.77
CA GLY A 50 10.20 -19.53 -1.24
C GLY A 50 9.14 -18.43 -1.12
N GLU A 51 8.15 -18.70 -0.30
CA GLU A 51 6.99 -17.82 -0.09
C GLU A 51 7.25 -16.82 1.04
N LEU A 52 6.74 -15.60 0.86
CA LEU A 52 6.77 -14.52 1.84
C LEU A 52 5.42 -13.82 1.90
N LYS A 53 5.08 -13.34 3.10
CA LYS A 53 3.91 -12.50 3.34
C LYS A 53 4.26 -11.06 2.99
N VAL A 54 3.54 -10.47 2.06
CA VAL A 54 3.70 -9.07 1.62
C VAL A 54 2.41 -8.31 1.96
N PRO A 55 2.47 -7.11 2.59
CA PRO A 55 1.25 -6.36 2.91
C PRO A 55 0.45 -5.99 1.66
N ASN A 56 -0.87 -6.16 1.72
CA ASN A 56 -1.76 -6.00 0.55
C ASN A 56 -1.70 -4.61 -0.08
N GLU A 57 -1.51 -3.58 0.73
CA GLU A 57 -1.48 -2.18 0.34
C GLU A 57 -0.13 -1.72 -0.23
N LYS A 58 0.87 -2.61 -0.32
CA LYS A 58 2.23 -2.26 -0.73
C LYS A 58 2.55 -2.80 -2.12
N TYR A 59 3.06 -1.94 -3.00
CA TYR A 59 3.49 -2.33 -4.35
C TYR A 59 4.83 -3.06 -4.42
N TYR A 60 5.68 -3.01 -3.39
CA TYR A 60 6.88 -3.87 -3.36
C TYR A 60 6.48 -5.34 -3.19
N GLY A 61 7.39 -6.27 -3.51
CA GLY A 61 7.12 -7.71 -3.54
C GLY A 61 7.99 -8.51 -2.58
N ALA A 62 8.06 -9.82 -2.83
CA ALA A 62 8.78 -10.77 -1.99
C ALA A 62 10.27 -10.45 -1.82
N GLN A 63 10.97 -9.99 -2.87
CA GLN A 63 12.42 -9.73 -2.77
C GLN A 63 12.71 -8.51 -1.91
N THR A 64 11.87 -7.47 -1.97
CA THR A 64 11.98 -6.32 -1.07
C THR A 64 11.78 -6.74 0.37
N VAL A 65 10.74 -7.54 0.66
CA VAL A 65 10.50 -8.07 2.03
C VAL A 65 11.69 -8.90 2.52
N ARG A 66 12.23 -9.77 1.66
CA ARG A 66 13.43 -10.55 2.01
C ARG A 66 14.64 -9.68 2.30
N SER A 67 14.84 -8.61 1.53
CA SER A 67 15.92 -7.65 1.75
C SER A 67 15.80 -7.00 3.13
N GLN A 68 14.59 -6.58 3.53
CA GLN A 68 14.38 -6.00 4.86
C GLN A 68 14.73 -6.98 5.99
N MET A 69 14.45 -8.28 5.80
CA MET A 69 14.83 -9.32 6.77
C MET A 69 16.35 -9.55 6.82
N ASN A 70 17.03 -9.45 5.68
CA ASN A 70 18.47 -9.68 5.57
C ASN A 70 19.32 -8.49 6.05
N PHE A 71 18.79 -7.27 5.93
CA PHE A 71 19.49 -6.03 6.26
C PHE A 71 18.72 -5.20 7.31
N PRO A 72 18.54 -5.70 8.54
CA PRO A 72 17.81 -5.00 9.60
C PRO A 72 18.71 -3.94 10.27
N ILE A 73 19.33 -3.06 9.48
CA ILE A 73 20.30 -2.06 9.95
C ILE A 73 19.83 -0.66 9.54
N GLY A 74 19.78 0.26 10.51
CA GLY A 74 19.29 1.63 10.29
C GLY A 74 17.76 1.75 10.37
N GLY A 75 17.24 2.88 9.92
CA GLY A 75 15.82 3.21 9.94
C GLY A 75 15.44 4.20 8.85
N GLU A 76 14.43 5.04 9.11
CA GLU A 76 13.94 6.00 8.13
C GLU A 76 14.99 7.04 7.71
N THR A 77 15.92 7.38 8.61
CA THR A 77 17.03 8.31 8.35
C THR A 77 18.07 7.75 7.39
N GLU A 78 18.27 6.43 7.36
CA GLU A 78 19.18 5.72 6.46
C GLU A 78 18.46 5.05 5.28
N ARG A 79 17.21 5.44 5.01
CA ARG A 79 16.46 4.97 3.84
C ARG A 79 17.21 5.34 2.55
N MET A 80 17.12 4.47 1.55
CA MET A 80 17.67 4.73 0.22
C MET A 80 17.19 6.10 -0.30
N PRO A 81 18.08 7.07 -0.59
CA PRO A 81 17.68 8.44 -0.83
C PRO A 81 16.68 8.60 -1.98
N LEU A 82 15.70 9.49 -1.81
CA LEU A 82 14.69 9.81 -2.84
C LEU A 82 15.32 10.11 -4.23
N PRO A 83 16.43 10.87 -4.35
CA PRO A 83 17.05 11.09 -5.66
C PRO A 83 17.47 9.79 -6.37
N VAL A 84 17.94 8.78 -5.63
CA VAL A 84 18.29 7.47 -6.20
C VAL A 84 17.04 6.76 -6.70
N ILE A 85 15.96 6.76 -5.91
CA ILE A 85 14.69 6.15 -6.32
C ILE A 85 14.11 6.84 -7.57
N LYS A 86 14.17 8.17 -7.63
CA LYS A 86 13.76 8.92 -8.83
C LYS A 86 14.60 8.57 -10.04
N ALA A 87 15.92 8.47 -9.88
CA ALA A 87 16.83 8.06 -10.96
C ALA A 87 16.52 6.64 -11.47
N MET A 88 16.22 5.71 -10.57
CA MET A 88 15.78 4.35 -10.94
C MET A 88 14.46 4.37 -11.71
N GLY A 89 13.52 5.22 -11.33
CA GLY A 89 12.28 5.45 -12.10
C GLY A 89 12.55 5.95 -13.52
N ILE A 90 13.45 6.94 -13.68
CA ILE A 90 13.88 7.46 -15.00
C ILE A 90 14.49 6.32 -15.84
N LEU A 91 15.40 5.55 -15.24
CA LEU A 91 16.03 4.40 -15.90
C LEU A 91 14.98 3.42 -16.42
N LYS A 92 14.05 2.99 -15.57
CA LYS A 92 13.04 1.98 -15.94
C LYS A 92 12.08 2.51 -17.01
N LYS A 93 11.73 3.79 -16.95
CA LYS A 93 10.94 4.45 -18.00
C LYS A 93 11.68 4.45 -19.34
N ALA A 94 12.95 4.84 -19.36
CA ALA A 94 13.76 4.85 -20.57
C ALA A 94 13.88 3.44 -21.18
N SER A 95 14.18 2.43 -20.35
CA SER A 95 14.27 1.03 -20.80
C SER A 95 12.94 0.55 -21.38
N ALA A 96 11.79 0.87 -20.76
CA ALA A 96 10.48 0.49 -21.29
C ALA A 96 10.18 1.14 -22.65
N ILE A 97 10.50 2.43 -22.81
CA ILE A 97 10.33 3.17 -24.08
C ILE A 97 11.15 2.49 -25.19
N VAL A 98 12.41 2.15 -24.92
CA VAL A 98 13.27 1.49 -25.90
C VAL A 98 12.74 0.08 -26.21
N ASN A 99 12.47 -0.74 -25.19
CA ASN A 99 12.04 -2.12 -25.38
C ASN A 99 10.67 -2.25 -26.07
N LYS A 100 9.81 -1.21 -26.03
CA LYS A 100 8.58 -1.15 -26.83
C LYS A 100 8.85 -1.37 -28.33
N ASN A 101 10.00 -0.90 -28.81
CA ASN A 101 10.44 -1.08 -30.20
C ASN A 101 11.12 -2.44 -30.46
N TYR A 102 11.44 -3.21 -29.41
CA TYR A 102 12.17 -4.48 -29.47
C TYR A 102 11.39 -5.64 -28.84
N GLY A 103 10.06 -5.61 -28.95
CA GLY A 103 9.18 -6.74 -28.63
C GLY A 103 8.55 -6.72 -27.24
N LEU A 104 8.66 -5.63 -26.47
CA LEU A 104 7.81 -5.42 -25.30
C LEU A 104 6.41 -4.98 -25.77
N ASP A 105 5.37 -5.63 -25.25
CA ASP A 105 3.97 -5.27 -25.56
C ASP A 105 3.71 -3.77 -25.31
N PRO A 106 3.15 -3.02 -26.29
CA PRO A 106 2.90 -1.59 -26.15
C PRO A 106 2.07 -1.19 -24.94
N LYS A 107 1.05 -1.97 -24.56
CA LYS A 107 0.18 -1.67 -23.41
C LYS A 107 0.95 -1.87 -22.10
N VAL A 108 1.76 -2.93 -22.02
CA VAL A 108 2.66 -3.17 -20.88
C VAL A 108 3.69 -2.04 -20.77
N ALA A 109 4.34 -1.65 -21.87
CA ALA A 109 5.33 -0.57 -21.90
C ALA A 109 4.73 0.77 -21.43
N GLU A 110 3.52 1.11 -21.89
CA GLU A 110 2.82 2.33 -21.48
C GLU A 110 2.41 2.31 -20.01
N ALA A 111 1.95 1.16 -19.50
CA ALA A 111 1.64 1.01 -18.07
C ALA A 111 2.90 1.14 -17.21
N ILE A 112 4.03 0.54 -17.63
CA ILE A 112 5.34 0.71 -16.97
C ILE A 112 5.75 2.18 -16.96
N CYS A 113 5.61 2.89 -18.09
CA CYS A 113 5.96 4.32 -18.16
C CYS A 113 5.13 5.17 -17.19
N LYS A 114 3.82 4.93 -17.10
CA LYS A 114 2.93 5.62 -16.15
C LYS A 114 3.31 5.32 -14.69
N ALA A 115 3.55 4.05 -14.36
CA ALA A 115 4.00 3.66 -13.03
C ALA A 115 5.38 4.27 -12.69
N ALA A 116 6.30 4.32 -13.65
CA ALA A 116 7.60 4.95 -13.48
C ALA A 116 7.48 6.47 -13.27
N ASP A 117 6.55 7.15 -13.93
CA ASP A 117 6.27 8.57 -13.70
C ASP A 117 5.82 8.86 -12.27
N GLU A 118 5.04 7.96 -11.65
CA GLU A 118 4.68 8.07 -10.24
C GLU A 118 5.91 7.90 -9.32
N VAL A 119 6.81 6.96 -9.62
CA VAL A 119 8.10 6.82 -8.91
C VAL A 119 8.95 8.09 -9.04
N ILE A 120 9.05 8.65 -10.24
CA ILE A 120 9.82 9.88 -10.53
C ILE A 120 9.22 11.09 -9.80
N SER A 121 7.90 11.17 -9.69
CA SER A 121 7.23 12.22 -8.92
C SER A 121 7.62 12.18 -7.44
N GLY A 122 7.87 10.98 -6.92
CA GLY A 122 8.16 10.72 -5.51
C GLY A 122 6.92 10.40 -4.67
N SER A 123 5.73 10.32 -5.29
CA SER A 123 4.47 10.00 -4.59
C SER A 123 4.49 8.64 -3.90
N LEU A 124 5.21 7.67 -4.47
CA LEU A 124 5.31 6.30 -3.96
C LEU A 124 6.43 6.09 -2.94
N TYR A 125 7.27 7.09 -2.70
CA TYR A 125 8.55 6.93 -1.98
C TYR A 125 8.38 6.43 -0.54
N LYS A 126 7.57 7.14 0.27
CA LYS A 126 7.45 6.85 1.70
C LYS A 126 6.91 5.45 1.97
N ASP A 127 5.92 5.05 1.18
CA ASP A 127 5.17 3.82 1.42
C ASP A 127 5.77 2.58 0.78
N HIS A 128 6.46 2.71 -0.36
CA HIS A 128 6.80 1.58 -1.21
C HIS A 128 8.31 1.34 -1.40
N PHE A 129 9.15 2.19 -0.84
CA PHE A 129 10.61 2.05 -0.90
C PHE A 129 11.21 2.01 0.51
N PRO A 130 11.07 0.89 1.23
CA PRO A 130 11.46 0.80 2.63
C PRO A 130 12.94 0.43 2.83
N LEU A 131 13.69 0.14 1.76
CA LEU A 131 15.06 -0.32 1.86
C LEU A 131 16.01 0.79 2.30
N VAL A 132 17.04 0.38 3.04
CA VAL A 132 18.09 1.25 3.58
C VAL A 132 19.32 1.26 2.67
N ILE A 133 20.21 2.23 2.89
CA ILE A 133 21.50 2.33 2.20
C ILE A 133 22.37 1.09 2.48
N TRP A 134 22.23 0.51 3.67
CA TRP A 134 22.99 -0.65 4.17
C TRP A 134 22.48 -1.99 3.61
N GLN A 135 22.51 -2.16 2.29
CA GLN A 135 22.15 -3.39 1.57
C GLN A 135 23.38 -4.00 0.88
N THR A 136 23.23 -4.92 -0.10
CA THR A 136 24.40 -5.39 -0.86
C THR A 136 25.03 -4.26 -1.67
N GLY A 137 26.37 -4.23 -1.75
CA GLY A 137 27.12 -3.14 -2.39
C GLY A 137 26.82 -2.90 -3.88
N SER A 138 26.23 -3.88 -4.58
CA SER A 138 25.81 -3.75 -5.98
C SER A 138 24.54 -2.93 -6.19
N GLY A 139 23.74 -2.67 -5.13
CA GLY A 139 22.43 -2.03 -5.25
C GLY A 139 21.31 -2.93 -5.79
N THR A 140 21.54 -4.25 -5.89
CA THR A 140 20.57 -5.20 -6.47
C THR A 140 19.19 -5.17 -5.80
N GLN A 141 19.11 -4.99 -4.47
CA GLN A 141 17.81 -4.99 -3.79
C GLN A 141 17.04 -3.70 -4.06
N THR A 142 17.71 -2.55 -4.20
CA THR A 142 17.05 -1.32 -4.65
C THR A 142 16.57 -1.44 -6.09
N ASN A 143 17.35 -2.06 -6.99
CA ASN A 143 16.88 -2.38 -8.34
C ASN A 143 15.61 -3.22 -8.31
N MET A 144 15.61 -4.32 -7.57
CA MET A 144 14.45 -5.18 -7.48
C MET A 144 13.26 -4.53 -6.76
N ASN A 145 13.49 -3.67 -5.77
CA ASN A 145 12.42 -2.90 -5.13
C ASN A 145 11.74 -1.96 -6.15
N THR A 146 12.51 -1.24 -6.97
CA THR A 146 11.93 -0.43 -8.05
C THR A 146 11.16 -1.29 -9.05
N ASN A 147 11.70 -2.45 -9.43
CA ASN A 147 11.05 -3.36 -10.38
C ASN A 147 9.71 -3.88 -9.87
N GLU A 148 9.67 -4.33 -8.61
CA GLU A 148 8.45 -4.83 -7.97
C GLU A 148 7.40 -3.73 -7.84
N VAL A 149 7.79 -2.52 -7.42
CA VAL A 149 6.87 -1.38 -7.30
C VAL A 149 6.27 -1.00 -8.65
N ILE A 150 7.10 -0.83 -9.68
CA ILE A 150 6.63 -0.48 -11.02
C ILE A 150 5.79 -1.61 -11.62
N SER A 151 6.20 -2.87 -11.44
CA SER A 151 5.44 -4.04 -11.90
C SER A 151 4.03 -4.05 -11.31
N ASN A 152 3.91 -3.98 -9.98
CA ASN A 152 2.61 -4.05 -9.33
C ASN A 152 1.73 -2.85 -9.62
N ARG A 153 2.32 -1.64 -9.70
CA ARG A 153 1.57 -0.45 -10.09
C ARG A 153 1.09 -0.52 -11.54
N ALA A 154 1.91 -1.03 -12.46
CA ALA A 154 1.51 -1.25 -13.84
C ALA A 154 0.43 -2.34 -13.97
N ILE A 155 0.51 -3.41 -13.19
CA ILE A 155 -0.54 -4.44 -13.10
C ILE A 155 -1.87 -3.81 -12.68
N GLU A 156 -1.86 -2.97 -11.64
CA GLU A 156 -3.06 -2.31 -11.15
C GLU A 156 -3.64 -1.34 -12.18
N ILE A 157 -2.81 -0.56 -12.88
CA ILE A 157 -3.23 0.30 -14.01
C ILE A 157 -3.94 -0.51 -15.10
N LEU A 158 -3.53 -1.77 -15.30
CA LEU A 158 -4.12 -2.70 -16.27
C LEU A 158 -5.28 -3.52 -15.69
N GLY A 159 -5.73 -3.26 -14.46
CA GLY A 159 -6.83 -3.96 -13.80
C GLY A 159 -6.49 -5.37 -13.33
N GLY A 160 -5.20 -5.70 -13.23
CA GLY A 160 -4.74 -7.00 -12.74
C GLY A 160 -4.65 -7.09 -11.22
N LYS A 161 -4.20 -8.25 -10.73
CA LYS A 161 -4.05 -8.54 -9.28
C LYS A 161 -2.61 -8.29 -8.82
N LEU A 162 -2.42 -7.46 -7.79
CA LEU A 162 -1.11 -7.25 -7.18
C LEU A 162 -0.44 -8.58 -6.77
N GLY A 163 0.87 -8.65 -6.96
CA GLY A 163 1.71 -9.82 -6.66
C GLY A 163 1.60 -10.97 -7.67
N SER A 164 0.66 -10.91 -8.61
CA SER A 164 0.49 -11.96 -9.63
C SER A 164 1.62 -12.03 -10.66
N LYS A 165 2.41 -10.94 -10.78
CA LYS A 165 3.44 -10.76 -11.82
C LYS A 165 2.88 -10.85 -13.24
N ASN A 166 1.57 -10.66 -13.41
CA ASN A 166 0.85 -10.73 -14.67
C ASN A 166 -0.17 -9.57 -14.74
N PRO A 167 -0.25 -8.80 -15.84
CA PRO A 167 0.50 -8.91 -17.10
C PRO A 167 1.94 -8.39 -17.07
N VAL A 168 2.39 -7.79 -15.97
CA VAL A 168 3.72 -7.14 -15.90
C VAL A 168 4.62 -7.86 -14.90
N HIS A 169 5.58 -8.64 -15.40
CA HIS A 169 6.56 -9.34 -14.57
C HIS A 169 7.73 -8.41 -14.19
N PRO A 170 8.18 -8.37 -12.91
CA PRO A 170 9.24 -7.46 -12.47
C PRO A 170 10.59 -7.74 -13.15
N ASN A 171 10.88 -9.00 -13.53
CA ASN A 171 12.11 -9.33 -14.28
C ASN A 171 11.90 -9.28 -15.80
N ASP A 172 10.97 -10.07 -16.33
CA ASP A 172 10.82 -10.25 -17.78
C ASP A 172 10.30 -9.02 -18.54
N HIS A 173 9.62 -8.09 -17.85
CA HIS A 173 9.03 -6.90 -18.47
C HIS A 173 9.62 -5.62 -17.94
N VAL A 174 9.52 -5.40 -16.62
CA VAL A 174 10.15 -4.24 -15.99
C VAL A 174 11.64 -4.44 -16.20
N ASN A 175 12.26 -5.54 -15.74
CA ASN A 175 13.69 -5.89 -15.95
C ASN A 175 14.15 -6.33 -17.34
N LYS A 176 13.35 -6.08 -18.37
CA LYS A 176 13.75 -6.39 -19.73
C LYS A 176 14.85 -5.43 -20.17
N SER A 177 16.05 -5.96 -20.42
CA SER A 177 17.19 -5.14 -20.85
C SER A 177 17.43 -3.92 -19.93
N GLN A 178 16.95 -4.02 -18.67
CA GLN A 178 16.75 -2.93 -17.72
C GLN A 178 18.00 -2.29 -17.20
#